data_AF-B4MC01-F1
#
_entry.id   AF-B4MC01-F1
#
_cell.length_a   1.000
_cell.length_b   1.000
_cell.length_c   1.000
_cell.angle_alpha   90.00
_cell.angle_beta   90.00
_cell.angle_gamma   90.00
#
_symmetry.space_group_name_H-M   'P 1'
#
loop_
_entity.id
_entity.type
_entity.pdbx_description
1 polymer ?
#
loop_
_entity_poly.entity_id
_entity_poly.type
_entity_poly.pdbx_seq_one_letter_code
_entity_poly.pdbx_strand_id
1 'polypeptide(L)'
;MLINIFLNNKQLIAVKTNGLNFKQICTHIEETTNLQSGDYYLTCNGKRLNEDIDGQHEIENIHCILRQVGGKGGFGSMLRAIGAQIEKTTNREACRDLSGRRLRDINEEKRVRAWLEKQGEREREAEERKKRKIAKLLAVPKHEFKDDEYEEARAKLAEKVNDAFEEGLKQAEEAKLTETVGAAATKDVPASSSTNVTIGSKRKGDAGSKATAAKKNKGALWIDDAICGSDSDTDDSEVEADTKRAVKC
;
A
#
# COMPACT_ATOMS: atom_id res chain seq x y z
N MET A 1 13.47 25.07 -70.87
CA MET A 1 12.82 24.40 -69.73
C MET A 1 12.35 25.46 -68.74
N LEU A 2 11.29 25.19 -67.96
CA LEU A 2 10.82 26.13 -66.94
C LEU A 2 11.36 25.67 -65.59
N ILE A 3 12.09 26.57 -64.92
CA ILE A 3 12.75 26.29 -63.65
C ILE A 3 12.08 27.13 -62.58
N ASN A 4 11.57 26.47 -61.54
CA ASN A 4 10.98 27.11 -60.39
C ASN A 4 12.03 27.23 -59.28
N ILE A 5 12.30 28.46 -58.87
CA ILE A 5 13.18 28.73 -57.74
C ILE A 5 12.29 28.94 -56.51
N PHE A 6 12.57 28.21 -55.43
CA PHE A 6 11.82 28.28 -54.18
C PHE A 6 12.68 28.83 -53.05
N LEU A 7 12.10 29.63 -52.17
CA LEU A 7 12.69 30.06 -50.90
C LEU A 7 11.75 29.65 -49.76
N ASN A 8 12.23 28.85 -48.81
CA ASN A 8 11.42 28.34 -47.69
C ASN A 8 10.04 27.80 -48.15
N ASN A 9 10.03 27.03 -49.26
CA ASN A 9 8.85 26.43 -49.90
C ASN A 9 7.87 27.39 -50.59
N LYS A 10 8.20 28.67 -50.70
CA LYS A 10 7.47 29.63 -51.54
C LYS A 10 8.18 29.79 -52.87
N GLN A 11 7.44 29.73 -53.98
CA GLN A 11 8.00 30.02 -55.29
C GLN A 11 8.40 31.49 -55.36
N LEU A 12 9.69 31.74 -55.62
CA LEU A 12 10.26 33.07 -55.80
C LEU A 12 10.13 33.51 -57.24
N ILE A 13 10.69 32.72 -58.17
CA ILE A 13 10.84 33.10 -59.57
C ILE A 13 10.62 31.85 -60.43
N ALA A 14 9.91 32.00 -61.54
CA ALA A 14 9.84 31.02 -62.62
C ALA A 14 10.71 31.53 -63.78
N VAL A 15 11.85 30.89 -64.02
CA VAL A 15 12.78 31.26 -65.09
C VAL A 15 12.56 30.34 -66.28
N LYS A 16 12.28 30.91 -67.46
CA LYS A 16 12.26 30.19 -68.73
C LYS A 16 13.61 30.37 -69.42
N THR A 17 14.48 29.37 -69.35
CA THR A 17 15.79 29.41 -69.99
C THR A 17 15.98 28.28 -71.00
N ASN A 18 16.72 28.60 -72.06
CA ASN A 18 17.11 27.67 -73.14
C ASN A 18 18.48 27.00 -72.87
N GLY A 19 19.01 27.14 -71.65
CA GLY A 19 20.26 26.57 -71.17
C GLY A 19 20.48 26.96 -69.70
N LEU A 20 21.13 26.09 -68.93
CA LEU A 20 21.23 26.20 -67.48
C LEU A 20 22.58 26.81 -67.07
N ASN A 21 22.69 28.14 -67.08
CA ASN A 21 23.89 28.80 -66.57
C ASN A 21 23.68 29.23 -65.12
N PHE A 22 24.47 28.67 -64.20
CA PHE A 22 24.39 28.96 -62.76
C PHE A 22 24.50 30.47 -62.47
N LYS A 23 25.33 31.20 -63.24
CA LYS A 23 25.51 32.64 -63.10
C LYS A 23 24.23 33.43 -63.38
N GLN A 24 23.47 33.04 -64.41
CA GLN A 24 22.21 33.70 -64.77
C GLN A 24 21.14 33.53 -63.68
N ILE A 25 21.10 32.34 -63.06
CA ILE A 25 20.20 32.05 -61.94
C ILE A 25 20.56 32.93 -60.74
N CYS A 26 21.84 33.08 -60.42
CA CYS A 26 22.30 33.96 -59.34
C CYS A 26 21.97 35.43 -59.62
N THR A 27 22.19 35.93 -60.84
CA THR A 27 21.84 37.31 -61.21
C THR A 27 20.35 37.58 -61.06
N HIS A 28 19.47 36.67 -61.52
CA HIS A 28 18.03 36.85 -61.34
C HIS A 28 17.60 36.83 -59.87
N ILE A 29 18.25 36.00 -59.03
CA ILE A 29 17.98 36.00 -57.60
C ILE A 29 18.43 37.34 -56.98
N GLU A 30 19.59 37.86 -57.37
CA GLU A 30 20.12 39.14 -56.90
C GLU A 30 19.20 40.31 -57.31
N GLU A 31 18.76 40.38 -58.57
CA GLU A 31 17.83 41.41 -59.05
C GLU A 31 16.50 41.42 -58.29
N THR A 32 15.98 40.24 -57.97
CA THR A 32 14.65 40.12 -57.38
C THR A 32 14.66 40.30 -55.86
N THR A 33 15.75 39.89 -55.20
CA THR A 33 15.80 39.78 -53.73
C THR A 33 16.91 40.63 -53.09
N ASN A 34 17.81 41.22 -53.88
CA ASN A 34 19.02 41.92 -53.43
C ASN A 34 19.92 41.08 -52.51
N LEU A 35 19.86 39.75 -52.60
CA LEU A 35 20.72 38.85 -51.84
C LEU A 35 22.07 38.65 -52.53
N GLN A 36 23.14 38.77 -51.76
CA GLN A 36 24.49 38.50 -52.23
C GLN A 36 24.72 36.98 -52.32
N SER A 37 25.59 36.55 -53.26
CA SER A 37 25.94 35.13 -53.46
C SER A 37 26.49 34.45 -52.20
N GLY A 38 27.00 35.23 -51.24
CA GLY A 38 27.50 34.76 -49.94
C GLY A 38 26.42 34.42 -48.91
N ASP A 39 25.18 34.87 -49.11
CA ASP A 39 24.09 34.76 -48.12
C ASP A 39 23.17 33.56 -48.37
N TYR A 40 23.33 32.88 -49.50
CA TYR A 40 22.50 31.73 -49.84
C TYR A 40 23.32 30.60 -50.47
N TYR A 41 22.67 29.46 -50.65
CA TYR A 41 23.14 28.39 -51.53
C TYR A 41 21.94 27.73 -52.20
N LEU A 42 22.18 27.21 -53.40
CA LEU A 42 21.15 26.57 -54.21
C LEU A 42 21.27 25.05 -54.09
N THR A 43 20.13 24.38 -53.97
CA THR A 43 20.03 22.93 -53.97
C THR A 43 19.02 22.45 -54.98
N CYS A 44 19.37 21.40 -55.72
CA CYS A 44 18.48 20.69 -56.61
C CYS A 44 18.52 19.20 -56.24
N ASN A 45 17.36 18.56 -56.06
CA ASN A 45 17.26 17.14 -55.72
C ASN A 45 18.17 16.71 -54.54
N GLY A 46 18.31 17.58 -53.53
CA GLY A 46 19.14 17.35 -52.35
C GLY A 46 20.65 17.55 -52.53
N LYS A 47 21.14 17.91 -53.73
CA LYS A 47 22.55 18.22 -53.99
C LYS A 47 22.77 19.72 -54.12
N ARG A 48 23.94 20.21 -53.67
CA ARG A 48 24.34 21.61 -53.82
C ARG A 48 24.79 21.89 -55.25
N LEU A 49 24.30 22.97 -55.83
CA LEU A 49 24.75 23.47 -57.14
C LEU A 49 25.98 24.36 -56.92
N ASN A 50 27.13 23.95 -57.46
CA ASN A 50 28.40 24.68 -57.30
C ASN A 50 28.93 25.27 -58.62
N GLU A 51 28.75 24.60 -59.76
CA GLU A 51 29.09 25.10 -61.11
C GLU A 51 28.52 24.17 -62.18
N ASP A 52 28.57 24.62 -63.45
CA ASP A 52 27.95 24.12 -64.69
C ASP A 52 27.06 22.88 -64.56
N ILE A 53 25.78 23.13 -64.88
CA ILE A 53 24.70 22.16 -64.80
C ILE A 53 24.73 21.29 -66.06
N ASP A 54 25.86 20.66 -66.31
CA ASP A 54 26.05 19.79 -67.47
C ASP A 54 25.66 18.36 -67.06
N GLY A 55 24.50 17.92 -67.55
CA GLY A 55 24.05 16.52 -67.46
C GLY A 55 22.90 16.21 -66.51
N GLN A 56 22.28 17.22 -65.86
CA GLN A 56 21.04 17.00 -65.10
C GLN A 56 19.84 17.31 -66.00
N HIS A 57 19.34 16.30 -66.71
CA HIS A 57 18.26 16.42 -67.69
C HIS A 57 16.88 16.79 -67.11
N GLU A 58 16.72 16.96 -65.79
CA GLU A 58 15.44 17.29 -65.14
C GLU A 58 15.64 18.21 -63.93
N ILE A 59 15.97 19.47 -64.17
CA ILE A 59 15.99 20.50 -63.11
C ILE A 59 14.77 21.37 -63.26
N GLU A 60 13.66 20.90 -62.71
CA GLU A 60 12.41 21.68 -62.67
C GLU A 60 12.35 22.57 -61.42
N ASN A 61 12.94 22.12 -60.30
CA ASN A 61 12.80 22.77 -59.00
C ASN A 61 14.17 23.00 -58.34
N ILE A 62 14.48 24.27 -58.09
CA ILE A 62 15.69 24.70 -57.37
C ILE A 62 15.24 25.33 -56.05
N HIS A 63 15.84 24.89 -54.94
CA HIS A 63 15.61 25.49 -53.64
C HIS A 63 16.77 26.43 -53.29
N CYS A 64 16.45 27.70 -53.09
CA CYS A 64 17.31 28.70 -52.49
C CYS A 64 17.20 28.62 -50.97
N ILE A 65 18.34 28.36 -50.31
CA ILE A 65 18.43 28.23 -48.87
C ILE A 65 19.35 29.32 -48.34
N LEU A 66 18.81 30.13 -47.43
CA LEU A 66 19.57 31.19 -46.76
C LEU A 66 20.60 30.59 -45.80
N ARG A 67 21.81 31.13 -45.86
CA ARG A 67 22.88 30.84 -44.92
C ARG A 67 22.57 31.58 -43.63
N GLN A 68 22.42 30.82 -42.56
CA GLN A 68 22.31 31.39 -41.24
C GLN A 68 23.72 31.61 -40.70
N VAL A 69 24.03 32.85 -40.32
CA VAL A 69 25.21 33.16 -39.50
C VAL A 69 25.13 32.32 -38.22
N GLY A 70 26.21 31.61 -37.92
CA GLY A 70 26.17 30.36 -37.16
C GLY A 70 25.61 30.42 -35.73
N GLY A 71 25.12 29.26 -35.29
CA GLY A 71 24.63 29.01 -33.93
C GLY A 71 24.02 27.61 -33.70
N LYS A 72 24.16 26.67 -34.64
CA LYS A 72 23.52 25.33 -34.58
C LYS A 72 24.19 24.37 -33.56
N GLY A 73 25.09 24.89 -32.72
CA GLY A 73 25.83 24.13 -31.70
C GLY A 73 25.08 23.90 -30.39
N GLY A 74 23.87 24.48 -30.24
CA GLY A 74 23.05 24.33 -29.04
C GLY A 74 22.64 22.88 -28.76
N PHE A 75 22.25 22.13 -29.80
CA PHE A 75 21.81 20.75 -29.61
C PHE A 75 22.96 19.83 -29.14
N GLY A 76 24.14 19.93 -29.75
CA GLY A 76 25.30 19.12 -29.33
C GLY A 76 25.87 19.51 -27.96
N SER A 77 25.82 20.80 -27.60
CA SER A 77 26.20 21.26 -26.25
C SER A 77 25.18 20.84 -25.20
N MET A 78 23.88 20.92 -25.51
CA MET A 78 22.80 20.39 -24.68
C MET A 78 22.95 18.89 -24.44
N LEU A 79 23.23 18.10 -25.50
CA LEU A 79 23.50 16.67 -25.35
C LEU A 79 24.73 16.39 -24.48
N ARG A 80 25.80 17.19 -24.56
CA ARG A 80 26.96 17.07 -23.68
C ARG A 80 26.65 17.43 -22.23
N ALA A 81 25.87 18.48 -21.99
CA ALA A 81 25.44 18.89 -20.65
C ALA A 81 24.54 17.82 -20.00
N ILE A 82 23.57 17.30 -20.75
CA ILE A 82 22.69 16.22 -20.30
C ILE A 82 23.49 14.93 -20.06
N GLY A 83 24.39 14.59 -20.99
CA GLY A 83 25.24 13.40 -20.87
C GLY A 83 26.20 13.43 -19.69
N ALA A 84 26.61 14.62 -19.23
CA ALA A 84 27.40 14.79 -18.02
C ALA A 84 26.59 14.60 -16.73
N GLN A 85 25.28 14.88 -16.78
CA GLN A 85 24.37 14.75 -15.64
C GLN A 85 23.77 13.34 -15.51
N ILE A 86 23.68 12.60 -16.62
CA ILE A 86 23.17 11.22 -16.63
C ILE A 86 24.29 10.27 -16.20
N GLU A 87 24.22 9.81 -14.96
CA GLU A 87 25.02 8.67 -14.52
C GLU A 87 24.59 7.39 -15.26
N LYS A 88 25.53 6.46 -15.45
CA LYS A 88 25.23 5.18 -16.10
C LYS A 88 24.13 4.48 -15.32
N THR A 89 22.99 4.26 -15.97
CA THR A 89 21.88 3.52 -15.36
C THR A 89 22.34 2.11 -15.00
N THR A 90 22.04 1.67 -13.78
CA THR A 90 22.34 0.30 -13.31
C THR A 90 21.28 -0.71 -13.74
N ASN A 91 20.18 -0.26 -14.35
CA ASN A 91 19.13 -1.11 -14.86
C ASN A 91 19.59 -1.88 -16.11
N ARG A 92 19.86 -3.18 -15.92
CA ARG A 92 20.22 -4.15 -16.97
C ARG A 92 19.02 -4.92 -17.53
N GLU A 93 17.79 -4.57 -17.17
CA GLU A 93 16.59 -5.31 -17.59
C GLU A 93 16.33 -5.21 -19.10
N ALA A 94 16.84 -4.16 -19.75
CA ALA A 94 16.77 -3.98 -21.19
C ALA A 94 17.75 -4.88 -21.97
N CYS A 95 18.76 -5.44 -21.30
CA CYS A 95 19.71 -6.35 -21.94
C CYS A 95 19.01 -7.65 -22.35
N ARG A 96 19.54 -8.26 -23.42
CA ARG A 96 19.13 -9.59 -23.89
C ARG A 96 20.12 -10.64 -23.40
N ASP A 97 19.62 -11.84 -23.14
CA ASP A 97 20.45 -13.02 -22.90
C ASP A 97 20.92 -13.64 -24.24
N LEU A 98 21.75 -14.70 -24.15
CA LEU A 98 22.22 -15.45 -25.32
C LEU A 98 21.09 -16.20 -26.05
N SER A 99 19.93 -16.36 -25.41
CA SER A 99 18.73 -16.95 -26.03
C SER A 99 17.89 -15.91 -26.81
N GLY A 100 18.24 -14.61 -26.69
CA GLY A 100 17.55 -13.50 -27.35
C GLY A 100 16.39 -12.91 -26.54
N ARG A 101 16.12 -13.44 -25.34
CA ARG A 101 15.09 -12.98 -24.42
C ARG A 101 15.59 -11.82 -23.56
N ARG A 102 14.71 -10.90 -23.15
CA ARG A 102 15.10 -9.78 -22.27
C ARG A 102 15.19 -10.23 -20.82
N LEU A 103 16.13 -9.65 -20.07
CA LEU A 103 16.26 -9.90 -18.62
C LEU A 103 15.00 -9.49 -17.85
N ARG A 104 14.24 -8.50 -18.34
CA ARG A 104 12.93 -8.11 -17.79
C ARG A 104 11.98 -9.31 -17.68
N ASP A 105 11.74 -10.00 -18.79
CA ASP A 105 10.77 -11.09 -18.86
C ASP A 105 11.15 -12.25 -17.93
N ILE A 106 12.46 -12.53 -17.84
CA ILE A 106 13.00 -13.57 -16.96
C ILE A 106 12.79 -13.20 -15.48
N ASN A 107 13.01 -11.94 -15.11
CA ASN A 107 12.81 -11.49 -13.75
C ASN A 107 11.32 -11.47 -13.37
N GLU A 108 10.45 -11.07 -14.30
CA GLU A 108 9.00 -11.12 -14.13
C GLU A 108 8.51 -12.56 -13.92
N GLU A 109 8.97 -13.52 -14.72
CA GLU A 109 8.64 -14.93 -14.52
C GLU A 109 9.11 -15.46 -13.18
N LYS A 110 10.34 -15.11 -12.75
CA LYS A 110 10.86 -15.49 -11.43
C LYS A 110 10.00 -14.90 -10.31
N ARG A 111 9.61 -13.63 -10.44
CA ARG A 111 8.74 -12.95 -9.47
C ARG A 111 7.37 -13.62 -9.39
N VAL A 112 6.78 -13.97 -10.53
CA VAL A 112 5.50 -14.69 -10.59
C VAL A 112 5.63 -16.06 -9.95
N ARG A 113 6.68 -16.83 -10.28
CA ARG A 113 6.93 -18.15 -9.68
C ARG A 113 7.08 -18.08 -8.17
N ALA A 114 7.93 -17.18 -7.67
CA ALA A 114 8.12 -16.98 -6.23
C ALA A 114 6.83 -16.54 -5.52
N TRP A 115 5.99 -15.74 -6.19
CA TRP A 115 4.68 -15.37 -5.66
C TRP A 115 3.74 -16.56 -5.56
N LEU A 116 3.66 -17.42 -6.59
CA LEU A 116 2.85 -18.65 -6.55
C LEU A 116 3.34 -19.61 -5.44
N GLU A 117 4.64 -19.82 -5.32
CA GLU A 117 5.22 -20.66 -4.26
C GLU A 117 4.85 -20.11 -2.87
N LYS A 118 4.94 -18.79 -2.68
CA LYS A 118 4.57 -18.13 -1.43
C LYS A 118 3.05 -18.14 -1.16
N GLN A 119 2.19 -18.26 -2.17
CA GLN A 119 0.75 -18.41 -1.95
C GLN A 119 0.43 -19.73 -1.23
N GLY A 120 1.07 -20.84 -1.62
CA GLY A 120 0.83 -22.14 -0.98
C GLY A 120 1.20 -22.14 0.51
N GLU A 121 2.34 -21.55 0.86
CA GLU A 121 2.74 -21.38 2.27
C GLU A 121 1.79 -20.46 3.03
N ARG A 122 1.36 -19.34 2.43
CA ARG A 122 0.41 -18.40 3.04
C ARG A 122 -0.96 -19.05 3.29
N GLU A 123 -1.44 -19.86 2.37
CA GLU A 123 -2.71 -20.58 2.53
C GLU A 123 -2.61 -21.62 3.66
N ARG A 124 -1.51 -22.38 3.73
CA ARG A 124 -1.27 -23.34 4.82
C ARG A 124 -1.20 -22.63 6.18
N GLU A 125 -0.47 -21.53 6.28
CA GLU A 125 -0.39 -20.75 7.52
C GLU A 125 -1.74 -20.16 7.91
N ALA A 126 -2.50 -19.64 6.94
CA ALA A 126 -3.85 -19.12 7.17
C ALA A 126 -4.81 -20.22 7.65
N GLU A 127 -4.73 -21.42 7.08
CA GLU A 127 -5.50 -22.58 7.53
C GLU A 127 -5.11 -23.01 8.95
N GLU A 128 -3.83 -23.03 9.28
CA GLU A 128 -3.37 -23.32 10.64
C GLU A 128 -3.86 -22.26 11.64
N ARG A 129 -3.76 -20.97 11.30
CA ARG A 129 -4.26 -19.87 12.14
C ARG A 129 -5.78 -20.00 12.35
N LYS A 130 -6.53 -20.36 11.31
CA LYS A 130 -7.98 -20.64 11.40
C LYS A 130 -8.26 -21.84 12.31
N LYS A 131 -7.55 -22.97 12.14
CA LYS A 131 -7.68 -24.16 13.00
C LYS A 131 -7.37 -23.86 14.46
N ARG A 132 -6.31 -23.09 14.73
CA ARG A 132 -5.95 -22.65 16.09
C ARG A 132 -7.02 -21.74 16.71
N LYS A 133 -7.58 -20.80 15.96
CA LYS A 133 -8.69 -19.94 16.41
C LYS A 133 -9.94 -20.77 16.74
N ILE A 134 -10.31 -21.70 15.87
CA ILE A 134 -11.46 -22.60 16.08
C ILE A 134 -11.24 -23.48 17.31
N ALA A 135 -10.05 -24.07 17.47
CA ALA A 135 -9.72 -24.88 18.64
C ALA A 135 -9.77 -24.08 19.95
N LYS A 136 -9.29 -22.82 19.95
CA LYS A 136 -9.40 -21.91 21.11
C LYS A 136 -10.85 -21.56 21.44
N LEU A 137 -11.70 -21.35 20.43
CA LEU A 137 -13.12 -21.03 20.63
C LEU A 137 -13.94 -22.24 21.09
N LEU A 138 -13.60 -23.45 20.63
CA LEU A 138 -14.25 -24.69 21.03
C LEU A 138 -13.82 -25.16 22.43
N ALA A 139 -12.66 -24.73 22.92
CA ALA A 139 -12.25 -25.02 24.28
C ALA A 139 -13.17 -24.29 25.26
N VAL A 140 -13.97 -25.03 26.01
CA VAL A 140 -14.80 -24.48 27.09
C VAL A 140 -13.88 -23.70 28.05
N PRO A 141 -14.20 -22.43 28.39
CA PRO A 141 -13.44 -21.67 29.36
C PRO A 141 -13.32 -22.46 30.67
N LYS A 142 -12.12 -22.95 30.97
CA LYS A 142 -11.82 -23.57 32.25
C LYS A 142 -11.69 -22.45 33.28
N HIS A 143 -12.81 -22.08 33.88
CA HIS A 143 -12.81 -21.23 35.05
C HIS A 143 -12.46 -22.08 36.26
N GLU A 144 -11.20 -22.04 36.67
CA GLU A 144 -10.77 -22.57 37.97
C GLU A 144 -11.09 -21.52 39.02
N PHE A 145 -12.13 -21.77 39.83
CA PHE A 145 -12.46 -20.94 40.98
C PHE A 145 -11.43 -21.23 42.08
N LYS A 146 -10.36 -20.43 42.11
CA LYS A 146 -9.34 -20.42 43.15
C LYS A 146 -9.40 -19.07 43.83
N ASP A 147 -9.97 -19.06 45.02
CA ASP A 147 -10.10 -17.88 45.86
C ASP A 147 -9.53 -18.23 47.24
N ASP A 148 -8.35 -17.71 47.52
CA ASP A 148 -7.58 -18.03 48.73
C ASP A 148 -8.36 -17.60 49.99
N GLU A 149 -9.10 -16.49 49.93
CA GLU A 149 -9.92 -16.01 51.05
C GLU A 149 -11.08 -16.97 51.35
N TYR A 150 -11.69 -17.53 50.29
CA TYR A 150 -12.76 -18.52 50.42
C TYR A 150 -12.25 -19.85 50.95
N GLU A 151 -11.07 -20.30 50.49
CA GLU A 151 -10.44 -21.53 50.99
C GLU A 151 -10.05 -21.40 52.46
N GLU A 152 -9.46 -20.27 52.86
CA GLU A 152 -9.19 -19.95 54.26
C GLU A 152 -10.46 -19.85 55.09
N ALA A 153 -11.51 -19.19 54.58
CA ALA A 153 -12.79 -19.08 55.27
C ALA A 153 -13.43 -20.45 55.47
N ARG A 154 -13.32 -21.36 54.49
CA ARG A 154 -13.80 -22.74 54.59
C ARG A 154 -13.01 -23.54 55.63
N ALA A 155 -11.69 -23.37 55.70
CA ALA A 155 -10.86 -24.00 56.73
C ALA A 155 -11.21 -23.48 58.13
N LYS A 156 -11.29 -22.15 58.30
CA LYS A 156 -11.70 -21.50 59.55
C LYS A 156 -13.12 -21.88 59.96
N LEU A 157 -14.04 -22.09 59.02
CA LEU A 157 -15.39 -22.56 59.31
C LEU A 157 -15.38 -23.98 59.86
N ALA A 158 -14.54 -24.87 59.31
CA ALA A 158 -14.40 -26.24 59.81
C ALA A 158 -13.86 -26.28 61.24
N GLU A 159 -12.88 -25.42 61.57
CA GLU A 159 -12.36 -25.26 62.93
C GLU A 159 -13.45 -24.75 63.89
N LYS A 160 -14.16 -23.66 63.52
CA LYS A 160 -15.26 -23.12 64.34
C LYS A 160 -16.37 -24.12 64.62
N VAL A 161 -16.69 -24.99 63.66
CA VAL A 161 -17.70 -26.04 63.84
C VAL A 161 -17.21 -27.09 64.84
N ASN A 162 -15.93 -27.48 64.79
CA ASN A 162 -15.36 -28.40 65.76
C ASN A 162 -15.30 -27.78 67.16
N ASP A 163 -14.88 -26.53 67.28
CA ASP A 163 -14.81 -25.83 68.57
C ASP A 163 -16.20 -25.71 69.22
N ALA A 164 -17.22 -25.31 68.44
CA ALA A 164 -18.60 -25.23 68.93
C ALA A 164 -19.15 -26.60 69.34
N PHE A 165 -18.72 -27.68 68.67
CA PHE A 165 -19.09 -29.04 69.05
C PHE A 165 -18.44 -29.46 70.37
N GLU A 166 -17.16 -29.15 70.58
CA GLU A 166 -16.47 -29.41 71.84
C GLU A 166 -17.06 -28.61 73.00
N GLU A 167 -17.37 -27.33 72.79
CA GLU A 167 -18.04 -26.50 73.78
C GLU A 167 -19.45 -27.01 74.09
N GLY A 168 -20.19 -27.47 73.09
CA GLY A 168 -21.49 -28.11 73.27
C GLY A 168 -21.41 -29.40 74.08
N LEU A 169 -20.36 -30.21 73.88
CA LEU A 169 -20.11 -31.40 74.69
C LEU A 169 -19.74 -31.06 76.14
N LYS A 170 -18.88 -30.05 76.35
CA LYS A 170 -18.51 -29.57 77.69
C LYS A 170 -19.71 -28.99 78.43
N GLN A 171 -20.53 -28.17 77.78
CA GLN A 171 -21.77 -27.65 78.36
C GLN A 171 -22.79 -28.76 78.63
N ALA A 172 -22.85 -29.81 77.80
CA ALA A 172 -23.67 -30.98 78.09
C ALA A 172 -23.15 -31.79 79.29
N GLU A 173 -21.83 -31.84 79.51
CA GLU A 173 -21.22 -32.43 80.71
C GLU A 173 -21.43 -31.56 81.97
N GLU A 174 -21.31 -30.24 81.85
CA GLU A 174 -21.60 -29.28 82.92
C GLU A 174 -23.09 -29.21 83.25
N ALA A 175 -23.97 -29.33 82.25
CA ALA A 175 -25.41 -29.51 82.44
C ALA A 175 -25.69 -30.84 83.15
N LYS A 176 -24.98 -31.92 82.81
CA LYS A 176 -25.08 -33.19 83.55
C LYS A 176 -24.56 -33.11 84.98
N LEU A 177 -23.55 -32.28 85.26
CA LEU A 177 -23.03 -32.05 86.62
C LEU A 177 -23.97 -31.14 87.45
N THR A 178 -24.55 -30.11 86.84
CA THR A 178 -25.53 -29.22 87.48
C THR A 178 -26.91 -29.88 87.65
N GLU A 179 -27.25 -30.89 86.85
CA GLU A 179 -28.44 -31.74 87.06
C GLU A 179 -28.30 -32.78 88.21
N THR A 180 -27.17 -32.80 88.95
CA THR A 180 -27.02 -33.67 90.15
C THR A 180 -27.27 -32.97 91.50
N VAL A 181 -27.57 -31.66 91.51
CA VAL A 181 -28.11 -30.96 92.70
C VAL A 181 -29.27 -30.07 92.27
N GLY A 182 -30.42 -30.68 91.95
CA GLY A 182 -31.64 -29.95 91.62
C GLY A 182 -32.58 -30.74 90.72
N ALA A 183 -33.14 -31.83 91.26
CA ALA A 183 -34.20 -32.56 90.59
C ALA A 183 -35.52 -31.76 90.56
N ALA A 184 -36.20 -31.87 89.42
CA ALA A 184 -37.66 -31.83 89.22
C ALA A 184 -38.37 -30.45 89.14
N ALA A 185 -38.74 -30.04 87.93
CA ALA A 185 -40.10 -30.23 87.43
C ALA A 185 -40.29 -29.71 85.98
N THR A 186 -40.52 -30.66 85.07
CA THR A 186 -41.42 -30.63 83.89
C THR A 186 -41.37 -29.41 82.94
N LYS A 187 -40.74 -29.54 81.78
CA LYS A 187 -41.28 -30.08 80.50
C LYS A 187 -42.25 -29.15 79.75
N ASP A 188 -41.85 -28.92 78.49
CA ASP A 188 -42.65 -28.72 77.28
C ASP A 188 -42.93 -27.27 76.80
N VAL A 189 -41.99 -26.81 75.97
CA VAL A 189 -42.15 -25.95 74.77
C VAL A 189 -42.76 -26.83 73.64
N PRO A 190 -43.33 -26.37 72.49
CA PRO A 190 -43.76 -25.04 72.00
C PRO A 190 -45.22 -25.02 71.43
N ALA A 191 -45.74 -23.83 71.09
CA ALA A 191 -46.44 -23.65 69.81
C ALA A 191 -46.57 -22.16 69.44
N SER A 192 -45.69 -21.73 68.54
CA SER A 192 -45.94 -20.68 67.55
C SER A 192 -47.22 -21.03 66.76
N SER A 193 -48.08 -20.10 66.36
CA SER A 193 -47.80 -19.09 65.35
C SER A 193 -49.05 -18.23 65.14
N SER A 194 -48.97 -16.95 65.52
CA SER A 194 -49.85 -15.92 64.99
C SER A 194 -49.04 -14.98 64.10
N THR A 195 -49.76 -14.37 63.17
CA THR A 195 -49.35 -13.25 62.31
C THR A 195 -48.57 -13.60 61.05
N ASN A 196 -49.34 -13.93 60.01
CA ASN A 196 -49.14 -13.34 58.69
C ASN A 196 -48.88 -11.83 58.84
N VAL A 197 -47.72 -11.36 58.41
CA VAL A 197 -47.47 -9.94 58.20
C VAL A 197 -47.22 -9.71 56.71
N THR A 198 -48.24 -9.09 56.13
CA THR A 198 -48.30 -8.45 54.83
C THR A 198 -47.48 -7.16 54.82
N ILE A 199 -46.42 -7.05 54.03
CA ILE A 199 -45.84 -5.78 53.53
C ILE A 199 -45.09 -6.13 52.23
N GLY A 200 -45.46 -5.76 51.00
CA GLY A 200 -46.24 -4.62 50.56
C GLY A 200 -45.36 -3.39 50.38
N SER A 201 -44.66 -3.21 49.26
CA SER A 201 -44.38 -1.87 48.71
C SER A 201 -43.80 -1.90 47.29
N LYS A 202 -44.75 -1.86 46.37
CA LYS A 202 -44.64 -1.31 45.01
C LYS A 202 -44.35 0.19 45.11
N ARG A 203 -43.35 0.69 44.38
CA ARG A 203 -43.36 2.10 43.93
C ARG A 203 -42.98 2.18 42.45
N LYS A 204 -43.99 2.64 41.70
CA LYS A 204 -43.95 3.17 40.34
C LYS A 204 -43.60 4.67 40.45
N GLY A 205 -42.78 5.15 39.51
CA GLY A 205 -42.16 6.47 39.56
C GLY A 205 -42.98 7.62 38.96
N ASP A 206 -42.27 8.69 38.60
CA ASP A 206 -42.61 9.76 37.64
C ASP A 206 -41.30 10.57 37.43
N ALA A 207 -40.69 10.71 36.25
CA ALA A 207 -41.02 11.42 35.00
C ALA A 207 -40.91 12.97 35.03
N GLY A 208 -40.15 13.48 34.05
CA GLY A 208 -40.11 14.86 33.54
C GLY A 208 -38.85 15.65 33.93
N SER A 209 -38.08 16.34 33.08
CA SER A 209 -38.04 16.61 31.62
C SER A 209 -36.68 17.31 31.36
N LYS A 210 -35.96 17.17 30.22
CA LYS A 210 -36.15 17.91 28.96
C LYS A 210 -35.18 17.42 27.86
N ALA A 211 -35.65 17.63 26.63
CA ALA A 211 -35.14 17.31 25.28
C ALA A 211 -33.65 17.61 24.97
N THR A 212 -33.08 16.90 23.96
CA THR A 212 -32.86 17.44 22.59
C THR A 212 -32.41 16.36 21.57
N ALA A 213 -33.05 16.41 20.39
CA ALA A 213 -32.50 16.26 19.03
C ALA A 213 -31.98 14.90 18.47
N ALA A 214 -32.70 14.45 17.43
CA ALA A 214 -32.22 14.25 16.04
C ALA A 214 -32.15 12.82 15.44
N LYS A 215 -32.86 12.74 14.31
CA LYS A 215 -32.66 11.93 13.08
C LYS A 215 -33.00 10.44 13.08
N LYS A 216 -34.14 10.17 12.42
CA LYS A 216 -34.45 8.92 11.72
C LYS A 216 -33.40 8.66 10.64
N ASN A 217 -32.92 7.42 10.53
CA ASN A 217 -32.34 6.93 9.29
C ASN A 217 -33.06 5.66 8.82
N LYS A 218 -33.47 5.67 7.55
CA LYS A 218 -34.02 4.52 6.83
C LYS A 218 -32.89 3.89 6.02
N GLY A 219 -32.86 2.56 5.98
CA GLY A 219 -32.56 1.77 4.78
C GLY A 219 -31.11 1.61 4.31
N ALA A 220 -30.53 0.46 4.63
CA ALA A 220 -29.58 -0.36 3.84
C ALA A 220 -29.05 -1.43 4.83
N LEU A 221 -29.32 -2.74 4.77
CA LEU A 221 -29.44 -3.70 3.66
C LEU A 221 -28.20 -3.76 2.75
N TRP A 222 -27.01 -3.77 3.33
CA TRP A 222 -25.82 -4.36 2.70
C TRP A 222 -25.04 -5.15 3.75
N ILE A 223 -24.83 -6.43 3.45
CA ILE A 223 -23.97 -7.35 4.21
C ILE A 223 -22.54 -6.81 4.16
N ASP A 224 -21.98 -6.64 5.35
CA ASP A 224 -20.68 -6.04 5.62
C ASP A 224 -19.52 -6.73 4.87
N ASP A 225 -18.73 -5.87 4.24
CA ASP A 225 -17.36 -6.05 3.73
C ASP A 225 -16.33 -6.16 4.88
N ALA A 226 -16.68 -6.88 5.95
CA ALA A 226 -15.86 -7.00 7.16
C ALA A 226 -15.07 -8.33 7.26
N ILE A 227 -14.88 -9.04 6.14
CA ILE A 227 -14.04 -10.26 6.07
C ILE A 227 -12.69 -10.02 5.37
N CYS A 228 -12.41 -8.82 4.87
CA CYS A 228 -11.07 -8.45 4.39
C CYS A 228 -10.30 -7.65 5.47
N GLY A 229 -10.12 -8.26 6.64
CA GLY A 229 -9.17 -7.77 7.65
C GLY A 229 -7.74 -8.05 7.22
N SER A 230 -7.18 -7.14 6.42
CA SER A 230 -5.74 -7.01 6.17
C SER A 230 -5.03 -6.64 7.47
N ASP A 231 -4.66 -7.65 8.26
CA ASP A 231 -3.89 -7.52 9.50
C ASP A 231 -2.42 -7.29 9.12
N SER A 232 -2.03 -6.01 9.07
CA SER A 232 -0.69 -5.54 8.78
C SER A 232 0.14 -5.54 10.06
N ASP A 233 0.67 -6.70 10.44
CA ASP A 233 1.68 -6.76 11.49
C ASP A 233 3.07 -6.53 10.89
N THR A 234 3.70 -5.44 11.34
CA THR A 234 5.05 -5.02 11.01
C THR A 234 6.01 -5.83 11.89
N ASP A 235 6.66 -6.84 11.32
CA ASP A 235 7.72 -7.58 12.01
C ASP A 235 9.07 -6.86 11.80
N ASP A 236 9.52 -6.20 12.87
CA ASP A 236 10.85 -5.67 13.07
C ASP A 236 11.83 -6.85 13.21
N SER A 237 12.66 -7.07 12.20
CA SER A 237 13.70 -8.10 12.22
C SER A 237 15.08 -7.45 12.18
N GLU A 238 15.83 -7.71 13.24
CA GLU A 238 17.14 -7.18 13.55
C GLU A 238 18.16 -7.45 12.43
N VAL A 239 18.94 -6.42 12.13
CA VAL A 239 20.08 -6.42 11.21
C VAL A 239 21.24 -7.24 11.77
N GLU A 240 21.42 -8.45 11.28
CA GLU A 240 22.66 -9.22 11.49
C GLU A 240 23.74 -8.80 10.49
N ALA A 241 24.93 -8.54 11.04
CA ALA A 241 26.00 -7.79 10.43
C ALA A 241 26.85 -8.60 9.42
N ASP A 242 27.30 -7.88 8.39
CA ASP A 242 28.26 -8.27 7.36
C ASP A 242 29.47 -9.08 7.88
N THR A 243 29.69 -10.27 7.33
CA THR A 243 31.04 -10.83 7.17
C THR A 243 31.50 -10.73 5.73
N LYS A 244 32.21 -9.65 5.43
CA LYS A 244 32.99 -9.44 4.21
C LYS A 244 34.08 -10.51 4.11
N ARG A 245 33.98 -11.43 3.15
CA ARG A 245 35.15 -12.21 2.69
C ARG A 245 35.69 -11.58 1.42
N ALA A 246 36.68 -10.72 1.60
CA ALA A 246 37.51 -10.21 0.52
C ALA A 246 38.37 -11.35 -0.03
N VAL A 247 38.14 -11.73 -1.29
CA VAL A 247 39.14 -12.45 -2.08
C VAL A 247 39.92 -11.38 -2.83
N LYS A 248 41.22 -11.32 -2.56
CA LYS A 248 42.19 -10.42 -3.16
C LYS A 248 43.18 -11.24 -3.97
N CYS A 249 43.49 -10.69 -5.15
CA CYS A 249 44.41 -11.12 -6.21
C CYS A 249 43.88 -12.22 -7.13
#